data_AF-A0A6A3K2S9-F1
#
_entry.id   AF-A0A6A3K2S9-F1
#
_cell.length_a   1.000
_cell.length_b   1.000
_cell.length_c   1.000
_cell.angle_alpha   90.00
_cell.angle_beta   90.00
_cell.angle_gamma   90.00
#
_symmetry.space_group_name_H-M   'P 1'
#
loop_
_entity.id
_entity.type
_entity.pdbx_description
1 polymer ?
#
loop_
_entity_poly.entity_id
_entity_poly.type
_entity_poly.pdbx_seq_one_letter_code
_entity_poly.pdbx_strand_id
1 'polypeptide(L)'
;MVLATDLSGHLTHVNRLKSKLYAVHPASSDLSINGEESSESVGTPSFLLPDELVLQTLIMMADIGHAMKSFPLHLAWSERVAEEFYRQGDTERQFGLTISPLCDRSTGVDRFEKNQIGFLEFVVLPLYTAARDVLPLAGFDDVIGNVQQNAATWEKRAQAKASEGDAMPNSPSLAIPATIAEGAPGEEEAESYAEIIVDVGTDSRTKLSVE
;
A
#
# COMPACT_ATOMS: atom_id res chain seq x y z
N MET A 1 14.09 14.87 3.80
CA MET A 1 12.79 14.18 3.89
C MET A 1 12.28 13.75 2.51
N VAL A 2 12.09 14.65 1.53
CA VAL A 2 11.56 14.26 0.20
C VAL A 2 12.36 13.14 -0.49
N LEU A 3 13.70 13.18 -0.45
CA LEU A 3 14.52 12.10 -1.02
C LEU A 3 14.26 10.71 -0.42
N ALA A 4 13.67 10.62 0.77
CA ALA A 4 13.34 9.34 1.38
C ALA A 4 12.12 8.67 0.74
N THR A 5 11.29 9.40 -0.02
CA THR A 5 10.14 8.83 -0.73
C THR A 5 10.54 8.15 -2.05
N ASP A 6 11.82 8.20 -2.44
CA ASP A 6 12.32 7.42 -3.57
C ASP A 6 12.36 5.92 -3.20
N LEU A 7 11.55 5.13 -3.91
CA LEU A 7 11.47 3.68 -3.73
C LEU A 7 12.82 2.97 -3.98
N SER A 8 13.76 3.57 -4.73
CA SER A 8 15.11 3.02 -4.92
C SER A 8 15.86 2.85 -3.58
N GLY A 9 15.57 3.71 -2.60
CA GLY A 9 16.14 3.67 -1.25
C GLY A 9 15.34 2.81 -0.26
N HIS A 10 14.15 2.32 -0.64
CA HIS A 10 13.19 1.71 0.28
C HIS A 10 13.76 0.53 1.08
N LEU A 11 14.34 -0.45 0.38
CA LEU A 11 14.88 -1.65 1.03
C LEU A 11 16.06 -1.32 1.95
N THR A 12 16.92 -0.38 1.53
CA THR A 12 18.03 0.13 2.33
C THR A 12 17.52 0.75 3.63
N HIS A 13 16.44 1.54 3.55
CA HIS A 13 15.80 2.15 4.72
C HIS A 13 15.19 1.11 5.66
N VAL A 14 14.42 0.14 5.13
CA VAL A 14 13.84 -0.95 5.92
C VAL A 14 14.93 -1.75 6.65
N ASN A 15 16.03 -2.07 5.97
CA ASN A 15 17.15 -2.77 6.59
C ASN A 15 17.81 -1.94 7.69
N ARG A 16 17.94 -0.63 7.49
CA ARG A 16 18.46 0.30 8.51
C ARG A 16 17.59 0.30 9.77
N LEU A 17 16.26 0.26 9.64
CA LEU A 17 15.34 0.13 10.79
C LEU A 17 15.55 -1.20 11.51
N LYS A 18 15.57 -2.32 10.78
CA LYS A 18 15.82 -3.65 11.36
C LYS A 18 17.16 -3.73 12.08
N SER A 19 18.23 -3.16 11.53
CA SER A 19 19.54 -3.13 12.21
C SER A 19 19.52 -2.35 13.52
N LYS A 20 18.70 -1.29 13.63
CA LYS A 20 18.56 -0.53 14.87
C LYS A 20 17.83 -1.32 15.96
N LEU A 21 16.84 -2.13 15.60
CA LEU A 21 16.19 -3.06 16.52
C LEU A 21 17.20 -4.03 17.16
N TYR A 22 18.06 -4.65 16.34
CA TYR A 22 19.09 -5.57 16.81
C TYR A 22 20.21 -4.91 17.63
N ALA A 23 20.36 -3.58 17.60
CA ALA A 23 21.32 -2.87 18.44
C ALA A 23 20.73 -2.52 19.82
N VAL A 24 19.41 -2.52 19.96
CA VAL A 24 18.69 -2.25 21.21
C VAL A 24 18.50 -3.53 22.04
N HIS A 25 18.21 -4.66 21.37
CA HIS A 25 18.01 -5.96 22.02
C HIS A 25 19.25 -6.77 22.52
N PRO A 26 20.53 -6.48 22.20
CA PRO A 26 21.65 -7.31 22.62
C PRO A 26 22.23 -6.90 23.98
N ALA A 27 21.68 -5.87 24.64
CA ALA A 27 22.20 -5.34 25.90
C ALA A 27 21.32 -5.63 27.14
N SER A 28 20.17 -6.30 26.99
CA SER A 28 19.24 -6.56 28.09
C SER A 28 19.26 -8.00 28.62
N SER A 29 20.23 -8.82 28.21
CA SER A 29 20.32 -10.23 28.62
C SER A 29 21.54 -10.61 29.47
N ASP A 30 22.29 -9.66 30.00
CA ASP A 30 23.30 -9.98 31.02
C ASP A 30 23.55 -8.80 31.96
N LEU A 31 23.75 -9.10 33.25
CA LEU A 31 23.95 -8.19 34.40
C LEU A 31 22.69 -7.81 35.22
N SER A 32 22.22 -8.78 36.02
CA SER A 32 22.02 -8.54 37.46
C SER A 32 23.21 -9.22 38.15
N ILE A 33 23.98 -8.64 39.06
CA ILE A 33 23.62 -8.06 40.36
C ILE A 33 24.76 -7.11 40.78
N ASN A 34 24.45 -5.87 41.14
CA ASN A 34 24.91 -5.22 42.37
C ASN A 34 24.24 -3.85 42.48
N GLY A 35 23.57 -3.64 43.61
CA GLY A 35 22.78 -2.45 43.87
C GLY A 35 23.64 -1.24 44.19
N GLU A 36 23.15 -0.09 43.75
CA GLU A 36 23.24 1.19 44.45
C GLU A 36 22.12 2.08 43.92
N GLU A 37 21.22 2.48 44.82
CA GLU A 37 20.16 3.44 44.54
C GLU A 37 20.79 4.80 44.26
N SER A 38 20.72 5.25 43.00
CA SER A 38 20.87 6.65 42.66
C SER A 38 19.63 7.10 41.91
N SER A 39 19.00 8.13 42.46
CA SER A 39 17.83 8.80 41.94
C SER A 39 18.18 9.53 40.65
N GLU A 40 18.05 8.87 39.51
CA GLU A 40 18.02 9.54 38.22
C GLU A 40 16.57 9.73 37.77
N SER A 41 16.31 10.97 37.34
CA SER A 41 15.05 11.46 36.78
C SER A 41 14.35 10.42 35.93
N VAL A 42 13.02 10.31 36.07
CA VAL A 42 12.13 9.60 35.14
C VAL A 42 12.41 10.12 33.73
N GLY A 43 13.32 9.45 33.04
CA GLY A 43 13.79 9.84 31.73
C GLY A 43 12.63 9.72 30.77
N THR A 44 12.30 10.83 30.10
CA THR A 44 11.62 10.80 28.80
C THR A 44 12.17 9.60 28.02
N PRO A 45 11.34 8.69 27.48
CA PRO A 45 11.84 7.52 26.76
C PRO A 45 12.75 8.05 25.65
N SER A 46 14.06 7.88 25.84
CA SER A 46 15.05 8.43 24.93
C SER A 46 14.79 7.76 23.59
N PHE A 47 14.45 8.56 22.59
CA PHE A 47 14.15 8.08 21.25
C PHE A 47 15.36 7.24 20.78
N LEU A 48 15.18 5.94 20.58
CA LEU A 48 16.28 5.02 20.22
C LEU A 48 16.76 5.23 18.78
N LEU A 49 16.06 6.07 18.02
CA LEU A 49 16.37 6.44 16.64
C LEU A 49 16.69 7.94 16.52
N PRO A 50 17.61 8.34 15.63
CA PRO A 50 17.80 9.75 15.29
C PRO A 50 16.52 10.34 14.68
N ASP A 51 16.16 11.58 15.06
CA ASP A 51 14.96 12.29 14.57
C ASP A 51 14.81 12.25 13.04
N GLU A 52 15.92 12.36 12.31
CA GLU A 52 15.92 12.26 10.85
C GLU A 52 15.35 10.93 10.36
N LEU A 53 15.77 9.81 10.97
CA LEU A 53 15.33 8.46 10.60
C LEU A 53 13.83 8.28 10.90
N VAL A 54 13.36 8.87 11.99
CA VAL A 54 11.95 8.90 12.36
C VAL A 54 11.14 9.61 11.30
N LEU A 55 11.52 10.86 10.98
CA LEU A 55 10.83 11.70 10.01
C LEU A 55 10.84 11.09 8.60
N GLN A 56 11.96 10.48 8.19
CA GLN A 56 12.06 9.72 6.94
C GLN A 56 11.10 8.52 6.93
N THR A 57 11.02 7.78 8.04
CA THR A 57 10.12 6.62 8.13
C THR A 57 8.65 7.04 8.07
N LEU A 58 8.28 8.10 8.79
CA LEU A 58 6.91 8.62 8.81
C LEU A 58 6.46 9.11 7.43
N ILE A 59 7.33 9.83 6.70
CA ILE A 59 6.96 10.30 5.36
C ILE A 59 6.82 9.14 4.37
N MET A 60 7.71 8.13 4.44
CA MET A 60 7.58 6.92 3.60
C MET A 60 6.30 6.15 3.90
N MET A 61 5.97 5.97 5.18
CA MET A 61 4.72 5.31 5.58
C MET A 61 3.49 6.08 5.07
N ALA A 62 3.52 7.41 5.14
CA ALA A 62 2.44 8.25 4.64
C ALA A 62 2.27 8.14 3.12
N ASP A 63 3.37 8.10 2.36
CA ASP A 63 3.39 8.03 0.90
C ASP A 63 2.67 6.77 0.36
N ILE A 64 2.89 5.62 1.00
CA ILE A 64 2.21 4.35 0.69
C ILE A 64 1.02 4.06 1.62
N GLY A 65 0.54 5.06 2.35
CA GLY A 65 -0.45 4.91 3.42
C GLY A 65 -1.84 4.47 2.95
N HIS A 66 -2.13 4.58 1.65
CA HIS A 66 -3.39 4.06 1.06
C HIS A 66 -3.53 2.54 1.26
N ALA A 67 -2.43 1.81 1.37
CA ALA A 67 -2.40 0.38 1.67
C ALA A 67 -3.07 0.03 3.01
N MET A 68 -3.16 1.02 3.91
CA MET A 68 -3.69 0.87 5.27
C MET A 68 -5.12 1.30 5.49
N LYS A 69 -5.74 1.75 4.42
CA LYS A 69 -7.14 2.11 4.46
C LYS A 69 -8.02 0.89 4.25
N SER A 70 -9.29 1.06 4.55
CA SER A 70 -10.32 0.08 4.17
C SER A 70 -10.20 -0.29 2.69
N PHE A 71 -10.55 -1.53 2.35
CA PHE A 71 -10.39 -2.05 1.00
C PHE A 71 -10.99 -1.16 -0.11
N PRO A 72 -12.18 -0.53 0.04
CA PRO A 72 -12.71 0.37 -0.99
C PRO A 72 -11.81 1.57 -1.30
N LEU A 73 -11.21 2.18 -0.27
CA LEU A 73 -10.31 3.31 -0.45
C LEU A 73 -8.96 2.85 -1.01
N HIS A 74 -8.43 1.72 -0.52
CA HIS A 74 -7.22 1.12 -1.05
C HIS A 74 -7.37 0.79 -2.55
N LEU A 75 -8.49 0.17 -2.94
CA LEU A 75 -8.85 -0.16 -4.31
C LEU A 75 -8.83 1.07 -5.22
N ALA A 76 -9.54 2.14 -4.82
CA ALA A 76 -9.61 3.36 -5.61
C ALA A 76 -8.23 3.99 -5.87
N TRP A 77 -7.34 3.96 -4.89
CA TRP A 77 -5.96 4.44 -5.08
C TRP A 77 -5.12 3.49 -5.94
N SER A 78 -5.25 2.18 -5.74
CA SER A 78 -4.56 1.19 -6.55
C SER A 78 -4.93 1.27 -8.03
N GLU A 79 -6.20 1.51 -8.35
CA GLU A 79 -6.68 1.71 -9.72
C GLU A 79 -6.13 3.00 -10.33
N ARG A 80 -6.07 4.09 -9.56
CA ARG A 80 -5.47 5.36 -10.01
C ARG A 80 -3.99 5.23 -10.34
N VAL A 81 -3.21 4.56 -9.48
CA VAL A 81 -1.78 4.31 -9.71
C VAL A 81 -1.57 3.42 -10.93
N ALA A 82 -2.38 2.36 -11.09
CA ALA A 82 -2.28 1.50 -12.27
C ALA A 82 -2.62 2.25 -13.56
N GLU A 83 -3.64 3.09 -13.57
CA GLU A 83 -3.96 3.92 -14.75
C GLU A 83 -2.83 4.91 -15.07
N GLU A 84 -2.15 5.47 -14.07
CA GLU A 84 -0.96 6.30 -14.30
C GLU A 84 0.17 5.50 -14.97
N PHE A 85 0.48 4.30 -14.47
CA PHE A 85 1.47 3.41 -15.10
C PHE A 85 1.08 3.04 -16.54
N TYR A 86 -0.20 2.78 -16.78
CA TYR A 86 -0.68 2.45 -18.12
C TYR A 86 -0.54 3.61 -19.09
N ARG A 87 -0.81 4.84 -18.66
CA ARG A 87 -0.57 6.04 -19.47
C ARG A 87 0.91 6.24 -19.79
N GLN A 88 1.79 5.95 -18.84
CA GLN A 88 3.23 5.94 -19.09
C GLN A 88 3.59 4.90 -20.17
N GLY A 89 3.09 3.67 -20.05
CA GLY A 89 3.38 2.62 -21.03
C GLY A 89 2.83 2.90 -22.43
N ASP A 90 1.67 3.55 -22.53
CA ASP A 90 1.13 4.01 -23.81
C ASP A 90 2.02 5.09 -24.43
N THR A 91 2.55 6.00 -23.61
CA THR A 91 3.50 7.03 -24.05
C THR A 91 4.79 6.39 -24.53
N GLU A 92 5.37 5.46 -23.76
CA GLU A 92 6.56 4.70 -24.16
C GLU A 92 6.36 3.98 -25.49
N ARG A 93 5.20 3.32 -25.67
CA ARG A 93 4.83 2.66 -26.93
C ARG A 93 4.76 3.65 -28.10
N GLN A 94 4.16 4.83 -27.90
CA GLN A 94 4.08 5.86 -28.94
C GLN A 94 5.45 6.36 -29.40
N PHE A 95 6.42 6.44 -28.48
CA PHE A 95 7.80 6.81 -28.80
C PHE A 95 8.68 5.64 -29.25
N GLY A 96 8.13 4.43 -29.38
CA GLY A 96 8.90 3.24 -29.76
C GLY A 96 9.92 2.79 -28.70
N LEU A 97 9.70 3.15 -27.44
CA LEU A 97 10.51 2.72 -26.31
C LEU A 97 10.06 1.34 -25.81
N THR A 98 10.97 0.63 -25.14
CA THR A 98 10.60 -0.56 -24.36
C THR A 98 9.65 -0.13 -23.25
N ILE A 99 8.48 -0.77 -23.18
CA ILE A 99 7.49 -0.47 -22.14
C ILE A 99 8.04 -0.90 -20.77
N SER A 100 7.96 0.01 -19.81
CA SER A 100 8.42 -0.21 -18.44
C SER A 100 7.62 -1.32 -17.76
N PRO A 101 8.21 -2.02 -16.79
CA PRO A 101 7.49 -3.00 -15.98
C PRO A 101 6.21 -2.39 -15.39
N LEU A 102 5.14 -3.20 -15.32
CA LEU A 102 3.80 -2.81 -14.84
C LEU A 102 3.05 -1.78 -15.71
N CYS A 103 3.70 -1.16 -16.69
CA CYS A 103 3.12 -0.08 -17.49
C CYS A 103 2.35 -0.59 -18.73
N ASP A 104 2.44 -1.88 -19.06
CA ASP A 104 1.71 -2.44 -20.20
C ASP A 104 0.29 -2.88 -19.80
N ARG A 105 -0.72 -2.05 -20.14
CA ARG A 105 -2.14 -2.38 -19.88
C ARG A 105 -2.62 -3.68 -20.55
N SER A 106 -1.98 -4.13 -21.63
CA SER A 106 -2.39 -5.37 -22.32
C SER A 106 -2.12 -6.63 -21.49
N THR A 107 -1.13 -6.58 -20.59
CA THR A 107 -0.80 -7.68 -19.67
C THR A 107 -1.09 -7.32 -18.20
N GLY A 108 -1.19 -6.03 -17.89
CA GLY A 108 -1.42 -5.51 -16.56
C GLY A 108 -2.80 -5.80 -16.01
N VAL A 109 -3.84 -5.80 -16.85
CA VAL A 109 -5.23 -6.06 -16.43
C VAL A 109 -5.39 -7.46 -15.81
N ASP A 110 -4.75 -8.47 -16.41
CA ASP A 110 -4.80 -9.86 -15.90
C ASP A 110 -3.92 -10.09 -14.68
N ARG A 111 -2.92 -9.22 -14.46
CA ARG A 111 -1.96 -9.33 -13.36
C ARG A 111 -2.24 -8.35 -12.24
N PHE A 112 -3.26 -7.51 -12.36
CA PHE A 112 -3.51 -6.40 -11.46
C PHE A 112 -3.59 -6.85 -10.00
N GLU A 113 -4.41 -7.88 -9.70
CA GLU A 113 -4.53 -8.43 -8.34
C GLU A 113 -3.19 -8.94 -7.80
N LYS A 114 -2.44 -9.70 -8.61
CA LYS A 114 -1.13 -10.25 -8.23
C LYS A 114 -0.10 -9.15 -7.97
N ASN A 115 -0.13 -8.08 -8.76
CA ASN A 115 0.74 -6.92 -8.58
C ASN A 115 0.41 -6.21 -7.26
N GLN A 116 -0.88 -6.07 -6.90
CA GLN A 116 -1.27 -5.50 -5.61
C GLN A 116 -0.84 -6.37 -4.43
N ILE A 117 -1.01 -7.69 -4.51
CA ILE A 117 -0.51 -8.62 -3.47
C ILE A 117 1.01 -8.45 -3.29
N GLY A 118 1.77 -8.47 -4.39
CA GLY A 118 3.22 -8.27 -4.33
C GLY A 118 3.63 -6.92 -3.74
N PHE A 119 2.92 -5.84 -4.07
CA PHE A 119 3.17 -4.52 -3.46
C PHE A 119 2.96 -4.55 -1.94
N LEU A 120 1.85 -5.13 -1.48
CA LEU A 120 1.54 -5.23 -0.05
C LEU A 120 2.55 -6.09 0.70
N GLU A 121 2.94 -7.24 0.13
CA GLU A 121 3.84 -8.21 0.76
C GLU A 121 5.31 -7.79 0.77
N PHE A 122 5.78 -7.20 -0.33
CA PHE A 122 7.21 -6.94 -0.53
C PHE A 122 7.61 -5.48 -0.28
N VAL A 123 6.67 -4.54 -0.33
CA VAL A 123 6.94 -3.10 -0.11
C VAL A 123 6.34 -2.64 1.21
N VAL A 124 5.04 -2.81 1.40
CA VAL A 124 4.30 -2.22 2.53
C VAL A 124 4.59 -2.96 3.84
N LEU A 125 4.30 -4.26 3.91
CA LEU A 125 4.45 -5.04 5.14
C LEU A 125 5.87 -4.98 5.75
N PRO A 126 6.96 -5.07 4.96
CA PRO A 126 8.31 -4.97 5.51
C PRO A 126 8.61 -3.62 6.16
N LEU A 127 8.10 -2.51 5.60
CA LEU A 127 8.26 -1.18 6.17
C LEU A 127 7.48 -1.04 7.48
N TYR A 128 6.19 -1.39 7.46
CA TYR A 128 5.32 -1.22 8.62
C TYR A 128 5.72 -2.13 9.79
N THR A 129 6.14 -3.37 9.50
CA THR A 129 6.64 -4.29 10.54
C THR A 129 7.94 -3.78 11.14
N ALA A 130 8.90 -3.34 10.31
CA ALA A 130 10.15 -2.80 10.81
C ALA A 130 9.93 -1.51 11.62
N ALA A 131 9.01 -0.65 11.18
CA ALA A 131 8.65 0.59 11.87
C ALA A 131 7.97 0.34 13.23
N ARG A 132 7.06 -0.64 13.32
CA ARG A 132 6.41 -1.04 14.58
C ARG A 132 7.43 -1.32 15.68
N ASP A 133 8.49 -2.02 15.35
CA ASP A 133 9.46 -2.50 16.33
C ASP A 133 10.38 -1.38 16.86
N VAL A 134 10.46 -0.24 16.17
CA VAL A 134 11.44 0.83 16.47
C VAL A 134 10.85 2.21 16.69
N LEU A 135 9.59 2.45 16.29
CA LEU A 135 8.89 3.71 16.51
C LEU A 135 7.97 3.60 17.75
N PRO A 136 7.99 4.58 18.66
CA PRO A 136 7.15 4.60 19.86
C PRO A 136 5.73 5.09 19.53
N LEU A 137 5.06 4.48 18.55
CA LEU A 137 3.70 4.80 18.16
C LEU A 137 2.77 3.60 18.42
N ALA A 138 1.54 3.89 18.83
CA ALA A 138 0.51 2.87 19.00
C ALA A 138 -0.26 2.63 17.68
N GLY A 139 -1.00 1.53 17.61
CA GLY A 139 -1.91 1.23 16.50
C GLY A 139 -1.27 0.55 15.28
N PHE A 140 0.00 0.16 15.38
CA PHE A 140 0.68 -0.58 14.30
C PHE A 140 0.03 -1.92 13.99
N ASP A 141 -0.42 -2.67 14.99
CA ASP A 141 -1.02 -3.98 14.77
C ASP A 141 -2.36 -3.87 14.03
N ASP A 142 -3.16 -2.84 14.32
CA ASP A 142 -4.42 -2.56 13.62
C ASP A 142 -4.17 -2.24 12.15
N VAL A 143 -3.20 -1.34 11.87
CA VAL A 143 -2.88 -1.01 10.48
C VAL A 143 -2.27 -2.21 9.78
N ILE A 144 -1.30 -2.92 10.34
CA ILE A 144 -0.70 -4.12 9.72
C ILE A 144 -1.78 -5.18 9.43
N GLY A 145 -2.73 -5.38 10.36
CA GLY A 145 -3.90 -6.24 10.16
C GLY A 145 -4.73 -5.83 8.93
N ASN A 146 -4.93 -4.53 8.73
CA ASN A 146 -5.59 -4.02 7.52
C ASN A 146 -4.78 -4.30 6.24
N VAL A 147 -3.43 -4.24 6.24
CA VAL A 147 -2.63 -4.63 5.04
C VAL A 147 -2.98 -6.08 4.71
N GLN A 148 -2.89 -6.95 5.72
CA GLN A 148 -3.06 -8.39 5.56
C GLN A 148 -4.46 -8.73 5.06
N GLN A 149 -5.49 -8.03 5.58
CA GLN A 149 -6.86 -8.17 5.09
C GLN A 149 -7.02 -7.69 3.63
N ASN A 150 -6.37 -6.59 3.25
CA ASN A 150 -6.38 -6.11 1.88
C ASN A 150 -5.70 -7.13 0.94
N ALA A 151 -4.56 -7.69 1.33
CA ALA A 151 -3.87 -8.75 0.58
C ALA A 151 -4.75 -10.00 0.42
N ALA A 152 -5.39 -10.45 1.50
CA ALA A 152 -6.32 -11.59 1.45
C ALA A 152 -7.55 -11.32 0.56
N THR A 153 -8.03 -10.08 0.52
CA THR A 153 -9.11 -9.68 -0.40
C THR A 153 -8.67 -9.74 -1.86
N TRP A 154 -7.46 -9.26 -2.16
CA TRP A 154 -6.88 -9.38 -3.50
C TRP A 154 -6.68 -10.83 -3.93
N GLU A 155 -6.20 -11.68 -3.02
CA GLU A 155 -6.02 -13.12 -3.25
C GLU A 155 -7.34 -13.79 -3.64
N LYS A 156 -8.44 -13.48 -2.91
CA LYS A 156 -9.79 -13.97 -3.26
C LYS A 156 -10.24 -13.48 -4.64
N ARG A 157 -9.98 -12.22 -4.99
CA ARG A 157 -10.32 -11.67 -6.32
C ARG A 157 -9.51 -12.35 -7.44
N ALA A 158 -8.23 -12.61 -7.20
CA ALA A 158 -7.38 -13.32 -8.16
C ALA A 158 -7.86 -14.75 -8.41
N GLN A 159 -8.28 -15.45 -7.35
CA GLN A 159 -8.82 -16.82 -7.44
C GLN A 159 -10.18 -16.85 -8.15
N ALA A 160 -11.07 -15.90 -7.87
CA ALA A 160 -12.36 -15.80 -8.55
C ALA A 160 -12.18 -15.63 -10.07
N LYS A 161 -11.31 -14.70 -10.49
CA LYS A 161 -10.96 -14.50 -11.91
C LYS A 161 -10.38 -15.76 -12.56
N ALA A 162 -9.54 -16.51 -11.86
CA ALA A 162 -8.98 -17.75 -12.38
C ALA A 162 -10.07 -18.82 -12.59
N SER A 163 -11.02 -18.93 -11.66
CA SER A 163 -12.13 -19.90 -11.76
C SER A 163 -13.14 -19.56 -12.85
N GLU A 164 -13.35 -18.27 -13.15
CA GLU A 164 -14.20 -17.81 -14.27
C GLU A 164 -13.57 -18.09 -15.63
N GLY A 165 -12.24 -18.04 -15.74
CA GLY A 165 -11.50 -18.38 -16.96
C GLY A 165 -11.55 -19.87 -17.34
N ASP A 166 -11.77 -20.76 -16.37
CA ASP A 166 -11.91 -22.22 -16.58
C ASP A 166 -13.37 -22.66 -16.86
N ALA A 167 -14.34 -21.75 -16.73
CA ALA A 167 -15.76 -22.01 -16.91
C ALA A 167 -16.28 -21.53 -18.29
N MET A 168 -15.75 -22.08 -19.38
CA MET A 168 -16.44 -22.07 -20.69
C MET A 168 -16.90 -23.49 -21.07
N PRO A 169 -18.18 -23.67 -21.48
CA PRO A 169 -18.78 -24.97 -21.71
C PRO A 169 -18.35 -25.54 -23.06
N ASN A 170 -18.10 -26.85 -23.05
CA ASN A 170 -18.06 -27.68 -24.25
C ASN A 170 -19.34 -27.44 -25.08
N SER A 171 -19.21 -26.89 -26.29
CA SER A 171 -20.24 -26.99 -27.32
C SER A 171 -19.58 -27.30 -28.65
N PRO A 172 -20.03 -28.36 -29.36
CA PRO A 172 -19.40 -28.80 -30.58
C PRO A 172 -19.68 -27.82 -31.73
N SER A 173 -18.64 -27.61 -32.54
CA SER A 173 -18.65 -26.88 -33.79
C SER A 173 -19.82 -27.25 -34.71
N LEU A 174 -20.55 -26.24 -35.19
CA LEU A 174 -21.27 -26.29 -36.46
C LEU A 174 -20.90 -25.05 -37.29
N ALA A 175 -20.54 -25.27 -38.55
CA ALA A 175 -20.03 -24.28 -39.49
C ALA A 175 -21.15 -23.50 -40.23
N ILE A 176 -20.99 -22.16 -40.33
CA ILE A 176 -21.05 -21.18 -41.49
C ILE A 176 -22.19 -21.38 -42.55
N PRO A 177 -22.95 -20.36 -43.08
CA PRO A 177 -22.44 -19.12 -43.70
C PRO A 177 -23.28 -17.79 -43.67
N ALA A 178 -22.60 -16.73 -44.12
CA ALA A 178 -22.96 -15.32 -44.35
C ALA A 178 -24.42 -14.96 -44.70
N THR A 179 -24.89 -13.74 -44.33
CA THR A 179 -25.56 -12.72 -45.20
C THR A 179 -26.05 -11.49 -44.38
N ILE A 180 -25.61 -10.29 -44.81
CA ILE A 180 -26.23 -8.93 -44.86
C ILE A 180 -27.38 -8.54 -43.88
N ALA A 181 -27.22 -7.42 -43.14
CA ALA A 181 -28.08 -6.21 -43.13
C ALA A 181 -28.12 -5.46 -41.77
N GLU A 182 -27.82 -4.16 -41.84
CA GLU A 182 -28.35 -2.97 -41.11
C GLU A 182 -29.09 -3.06 -39.75
N GLY A 183 -28.74 -2.13 -38.83
CA GLY A 183 -29.73 -1.27 -38.15
C GLY A 183 -29.80 -1.21 -36.59
N ALA A 184 -29.17 -0.17 -36.00
CA ALA A 184 -29.57 0.65 -34.80
C ALA A 184 -29.66 -0.01 -33.38
N PRO A 185 -29.98 0.73 -32.28
CA PRO A 185 -29.31 1.85 -31.58
C PRO A 185 -29.17 1.66 -30.02
N GLY A 186 -28.63 2.67 -29.30
CA GLY A 186 -28.84 2.96 -27.84
C GLY A 186 -27.78 2.37 -26.88
N GLU A 187 -26.90 3.15 -26.23
CA GLU A 187 -27.09 3.95 -24.99
C GLU A 187 -27.59 3.14 -23.78
N GLU A 188 -26.70 2.98 -22.79
CA GLU A 188 -26.89 3.13 -21.33
C GLU A 188 -26.04 2.12 -20.53
N GLU A 189 -24.93 2.61 -19.96
CA GLU A 189 -24.53 2.32 -18.57
C GLU A 189 -23.28 3.16 -18.26
N ALA A 190 -23.53 4.46 -18.04
CA ALA A 190 -22.60 5.35 -17.38
C ALA A 190 -23.38 5.98 -16.23
N GLU A 191 -23.18 5.50 -15.01
CA GLU A 191 -23.24 6.31 -13.78
C GLU A 191 -23.08 5.46 -12.52
N SER A 192 -22.02 5.75 -11.75
CA SER A 192 -22.08 5.95 -10.30
C SER A 192 -20.65 6.00 -9.73
N TYR A 193 -19.96 7.13 -9.92
CA TYR A 193 -18.81 7.48 -9.09
C TYR A 193 -19.24 8.57 -8.12
N ALA A 194 -19.62 8.18 -6.91
CA ALA A 194 -19.76 9.13 -5.83
C ALA A 194 -18.37 9.69 -5.47
N GLU A 195 -18.24 11.01 -5.58
CA GLU A 195 -17.09 11.79 -5.16
C GLU A 195 -16.85 11.57 -3.66
N ILE A 196 -15.78 10.87 -3.29
CA ILE A 196 -15.36 10.74 -1.89
C ILE A 196 -14.68 12.05 -1.49
N ILE A 197 -15.46 12.96 -0.89
CA ILE A 197 -14.92 14.15 -0.22
C ILE A 197 -14.31 13.71 1.11
N VAL A 198 -12.99 13.89 1.26
CA VAL A 198 -12.30 13.70 2.53
C VAL A 198 -12.43 14.99 3.33
N ASP A 199 -13.35 15.02 4.31
CA ASP A 199 -13.48 16.12 5.25
C ASP A 199 -12.26 16.13 6.20
N VAL A 200 -11.32 17.04 5.95
CA VAL A 200 -10.25 17.37 6.91
C VAL A 200 -10.84 18.38 7.88
N GLY A 201 -11.60 17.87 8.86
CA GLY A 201 -12.18 18.67 9.92
C GLY A 201 -11.10 19.40 10.72
N THR A 202 -10.99 20.71 10.51
CA THR A 202 -10.30 21.63 11.41
C THR A 202 -11.16 21.79 12.67
N ASP A 203 -10.82 21.09 13.75
CA ASP A 203 -11.50 21.28 15.02
C ASP A 203 -11.14 22.65 15.61
N SER A 204 -12.09 23.57 15.56
CA SER A 204 -12.01 24.90 16.13
C SER A 204 -13.09 25.08 17.19
N ARG A 205 -12.64 25.23 18.44
CA ARG A 205 -13.29 25.80 19.64
C ARG A 205 -13.88 24.80 20.65
N THR A 206 -13.26 24.80 21.83
CA THR A 206 -14.03 25.04 23.06
C THR A 206 -13.43 26.23 23.80
N LYS A 207 -14.32 27.14 24.20
CA LYS A 207 -14.08 28.49 24.73
C LYS A 207 -13.62 28.44 26.19
N LEU A 208 -12.72 29.36 26.54
CA LEU A 208 -12.55 29.88 27.89
C LEU A 208 -13.86 30.54 28.35
N SER A 209 -14.39 30.11 29.50
CA SER A 209 -15.35 30.90 30.28
C SER A 209 -14.59 31.56 31.42
N VAL A 210 -14.69 32.89 31.45
CA VAL A 210 -14.32 33.76 32.57
C VAL A 210 -15.57 33.88 33.44
N GLU A 211 -15.46 33.48 34.71
CA GLU A 211 -16.14 34.10 35.86
C GLU A 211 -15.14 34.19 37.01
#